data_AF-A0AAW0DTJ0-F1
#
_entry.id   AF-A0AAW0DTJ0-F1
#
_cell.length_a   1.000
_cell.length_b   1.000
_cell.length_c   1.000
_cell.angle_alpha   90.00
_cell.angle_beta   90.00
_cell.angle_gamma   90.00
#
_symmetry.space_group_name_H-M   'P 1'
#
loop_
_entity.id
_entity.type
_entity.pdbx_description
1 polymer ?
#
loop_
_entity_poly.entity_id
_entity_poly.type
_entity_poly.pdbx_seq_one_letter_code
_entity_poly.pdbx_strand_id
1 'polypeptide(L)'
;MIVPNESKPESTETPLDAPPAYDGASRPPLEKPLARLPPTPTSPSPSGSRSAQSRVVQKNTWTSLGDDVGNLLLSGIGLGSAQRRVAMEVRKTVSGLIHDLVRDQTLESNVSCVPILDSCSEVCAAQSVNLPALLQQPYIEGHTPLYWSIVKRPTEGSEPPASYELPPLIRALLEYSAPLDKATVKDVRLACLHTSDQWLYQALRLSPDFGALSHKDQLLLNLSVPPDTVAVQAPVRHDAPFTVEFEFPQFQKRMRVSEEVSLEFISHARMWEIVFFVSPDSSNNLTEGQWAARLGIMELSAKASMKGQFIFQERVEDGPDQTVELESKGKQIQVALPDAMQYPRSPFLTADGVLRGKLVVQITNK
;
A
#
# COMPACT_ATOMS: atom_id res chain seq x y z
N MET A 1 33.93 -65.66 -6.63
CA MET A 1 33.00 -66.15 -5.60
C MET A 1 32.82 -65.04 -4.60
N ILE A 2 31.70 -64.32 -4.71
CA ILE A 2 31.32 -63.21 -3.83
C ILE A 2 29.92 -63.56 -3.35
N VAL A 3 29.78 -63.67 -2.03
CA VAL A 3 28.55 -64.04 -1.32
C VAL A 3 27.66 -62.79 -1.20
N PRO A 4 26.35 -62.87 -1.50
CA PRO A 4 25.43 -61.75 -1.30
C PRO A 4 25.00 -61.68 0.17
N ASN A 5 25.00 -60.47 0.73
CA ASN A 5 24.55 -60.20 2.10
C ASN A 5 23.05 -59.87 2.10
N GLU A 6 22.32 -60.64 2.89
CA GLU A 6 20.86 -60.70 2.98
C GLU A 6 20.30 -59.58 3.87
N SER A 7 19.14 -59.09 3.47
CA SER A 7 18.30 -58.07 4.11
C SER A 7 17.75 -58.50 5.47
N LYS A 8 17.70 -57.56 6.42
CA LYS A 8 16.96 -57.69 7.69
C LYS A 8 15.76 -56.73 7.66
N PRO A 9 14.51 -57.19 7.94
CA PRO A 9 13.37 -56.30 8.05
C PRO A 9 13.29 -55.72 9.47
N GLU A 10 13.16 -54.40 9.56
CA GLU A 10 12.94 -53.67 10.81
C GLU A 10 11.45 -53.33 10.92
N SER A 11 10.83 -53.93 11.92
CA SER A 11 9.45 -53.73 12.33
C SER A 11 9.34 -52.41 13.11
N THR A 12 8.64 -51.41 12.56
CA THR A 12 8.31 -50.20 13.31
C THR A 12 6.85 -50.25 13.75
N GLU A 13 6.70 -50.26 15.06
CA GLU A 13 5.46 -50.27 15.82
C GLU A 13 4.65 -48.98 15.62
N THR A 14 3.34 -49.14 15.55
CA THR A 14 2.32 -48.09 15.62
C THR A 14 2.05 -47.69 17.07
N PRO A 15 2.00 -46.39 17.40
CA PRO A 15 1.26 -45.90 18.56
C PRO A 15 -0.09 -45.33 18.13
N LEU A 16 -1.13 -46.01 18.62
CA LEU A 16 -2.52 -45.54 18.74
C LEU A 16 -2.57 -44.34 19.68
N ASP A 17 -2.91 -43.15 19.18
CA ASP A 17 -3.71 -42.17 19.95
C ASP A 17 -4.23 -41.07 19.01
N ALA A 18 -5.37 -41.33 18.36
CA ALA A 18 -6.10 -40.31 17.61
C ALA A 18 -7.42 -40.02 18.36
N PRO A 19 -7.72 -38.75 18.70
CA PRO A 19 -8.97 -38.39 19.35
C PRO A 19 -10.18 -38.63 18.42
N PRO A 20 -11.36 -38.89 18.99
CA PRO A 20 -12.56 -39.24 18.23
C PRO A 20 -13.01 -38.11 17.30
N ALA A 21 -13.42 -38.50 16.09
CA ALA A 21 -14.08 -37.61 15.13
C ALA A 21 -15.45 -37.18 15.66
N TYR A 22 -15.69 -35.88 15.78
CA TYR A 22 -17.03 -35.35 15.98
C TYR A 22 -17.75 -35.31 14.64
N ASP A 23 -18.57 -36.34 14.41
CA ASP A 23 -19.63 -36.33 13.41
C ASP A 23 -20.81 -35.47 13.89
N GLY A 24 -21.37 -34.70 12.96
CA GLY A 24 -22.82 -34.48 12.91
C GLY A 24 -23.38 -33.22 13.56
N ALA A 25 -23.19 -32.06 12.92
CA ALA A 25 -24.18 -30.99 13.00
C ALA A 25 -24.84 -30.83 11.63
N SER A 26 -25.96 -31.54 11.44
CA SER A 26 -26.86 -31.42 10.29
C SER A 26 -27.37 -29.99 10.19
N ARG A 27 -27.01 -29.30 9.10
CA ARG A 27 -27.54 -27.99 8.74
C ARG A 27 -28.93 -28.18 8.11
N PRO A 28 -30.00 -27.56 8.62
CA PRO A 28 -31.33 -27.67 8.02
C PRO A 28 -31.39 -26.94 6.65
N PRO A 29 -32.34 -27.32 5.77
CA PRO A 29 -32.46 -26.76 4.44
C PRO A 29 -33.08 -25.35 4.50
N LEU A 30 -32.45 -24.40 3.82
CA LEU A 30 -32.99 -23.06 3.64
C LEU A 30 -33.93 -23.07 2.43
N GLU A 31 -35.24 -23.21 2.67
CA GLU A 31 -36.27 -22.98 1.66
C GLU A 31 -36.57 -21.49 1.49
N LYS A 32 -36.70 -21.10 0.21
CA LYS A 32 -37.19 -19.81 -0.36
C LYS A 32 -38.68 -19.57 0.03
N PRO A 33 -39.41 -18.49 -0.35
CA PRO A 33 -39.15 -17.46 -1.37
C PRO A 33 -39.64 -16.01 -1.09
N LEU A 34 -39.26 -15.12 -2.02
CA LEU A 34 -39.85 -13.84 -2.43
C LEU A 34 -41.19 -13.41 -1.81
N ALA A 35 -41.22 -12.19 -1.26
CA ALA A 35 -42.41 -11.35 -1.25
C ALA A 35 -42.04 -9.90 -1.67
N ARG A 36 -42.52 -9.52 -2.85
CA ARG A 36 -42.64 -8.12 -3.32
C ARG A 36 -43.73 -7.42 -2.51
N LEU A 37 -43.49 -6.19 -2.05
CA LEU A 37 -44.53 -5.20 -1.78
C LEU A 37 -44.05 -3.76 -2.14
N PRO A 38 -44.98 -2.82 -2.38
CA PRO A 38 -44.93 -1.75 -3.39
C PRO A 38 -44.47 -0.37 -2.85
N PRO A 39 -44.32 0.65 -3.72
CA PRO A 39 -43.86 1.99 -3.33
C PRO A 39 -45.02 2.91 -2.95
N THR A 40 -44.81 3.80 -1.97
CA THR A 40 -45.37 5.18 -1.79
C THR A 40 -45.29 5.60 -0.30
N PRO A 41 -45.49 6.89 0.09
CA PRO A 41 -45.08 8.15 -0.51
C PRO A 41 -44.39 9.10 0.52
N THR A 42 -44.06 10.28 0.03
CA THR A 42 -43.42 11.48 0.57
C THR A 42 -44.01 12.09 1.86
N SER A 43 -43.13 12.83 2.58
CA SER A 43 -43.36 14.05 3.41
C SER A 43 -43.51 13.88 4.95
N PRO A 44 -43.40 14.95 5.77
CA PRO A 44 -42.24 15.81 6.06
C PRO A 44 -41.85 15.80 7.56
N SER A 45 -40.76 16.50 7.90
CA SER A 45 -40.21 16.75 9.26
C SER A 45 -41.24 17.23 10.31
N PRO A 46 -40.99 16.97 11.61
CA PRO A 46 -40.59 18.11 12.45
C PRO A 46 -39.58 17.81 13.57
N SER A 47 -38.97 18.92 13.99
CA SER A 47 -38.15 19.22 15.15
C SER A 47 -38.52 18.51 16.45
N GLY A 48 -37.52 18.00 17.17
CA GLY A 48 -37.67 17.44 18.51
C GLY A 48 -36.37 17.46 19.30
N SER A 49 -36.09 18.60 19.92
CA SER A 49 -35.03 18.82 20.90
C SER A 49 -35.26 17.95 22.13
N ARG A 50 -34.32 17.05 22.46
CA ARG A 50 -34.21 16.44 23.79
C ARG A 50 -32.75 16.40 24.22
N SER A 51 -32.50 17.12 25.29
CA SER A 51 -31.29 17.16 26.08
C SER A 51 -31.04 15.81 26.76
N ALA A 52 -29.86 15.23 26.53
CA ALA A 52 -29.31 14.16 27.35
C ALA A 52 -28.04 14.69 28.01
N GLN A 53 -28.08 14.74 29.34
CA GLN A 53 -26.95 15.07 30.21
C GLN A 53 -25.88 14.00 30.05
N SER A 54 -24.72 14.37 29.50
CA SER A 54 -23.53 13.54 29.46
C SER A 54 -22.47 14.09 30.41
N ARG A 55 -21.80 13.14 31.07
CA ARG A 55 -20.86 13.31 32.17
C ARG A 55 -19.63 14.10 31.73
N VAL A 56 -19.21 14.98 32.62
CA VAL A 56 -18.02 15.82 32.53
C VAL A 56 -16.77 14.92 32.48
N VAL A 57 -16.28 14.67 31.27
CA VAL A 57 -14.88 14.29 31.03
C VAL A 57 -14.07 15.58 30.99
N GLN A 58 -12.92 15.57 31.65
CA GLN A 58 -12.07 16.74 31.87
C GLN A 58 -11.76 17.46 30.55
N LYS A 59 -12.23 18.71 30.44
CA LYS A 59 -11.87 19.63 29.36
C LYS A 59 -10.43 20.07 29.56
N ASN A 60 -9.59 19.74 28.60
CA ASN A 60 -8.23 20.24 28.48
C ASN A 60 -8.36 21.70 28.01
N THR A 61 -8.07 22.64 28.91
CA THR A 61 -8.17 24.07 28.70
C THR A 61 -7.15 24.55 27.66
N TRP A 62 -7.53 24.63 26.39
CA TRP A 62 -6.70 25.18 25.29
C TRP A 62 -7.36 26.33 24.51
N THR A 63 -8.43 26.94 25.05
CA THR A 63 -9.16 28.03 24.35
C THR A 63 -8.88 29.43 24.92
N SER A 64 -7.67 29.74 25.40
CA SER A 64 -7.35 31.09 25.91
C SER A 64 -5.91 31.50 25.61
N LEU A 65 -5.58 31.60 24.31
CA LEU A 65 -4.33 32.21 23.84
C LEU A 65 -4.51 33.05 22.56
N GLY A 66 -5.75 33.37 22.19
CA GLY A 66 -6.05 34.33 21.12
C GLY A 66 -6.61 35.61 21.74
N ASP A 67 -5.80 36.68 21.73
CA ASP A 67 -6.24 38.07 21.49
C ASP A 67 -5.15 39.14 21.70
N ASP A 68 -3.92 38.78 22.10
CA ASP A 68 -2.86 39.78 22.41
C ASP A 68 -1.60 39.64 21.52
N VAL A 69 -1.79 39.61 20.19
CA VAL A 69 -0.70 39.49 19.19
C VAL A 69 -0.65 40.70 18.23
N GLY A 70 -1.09 41.86 18.69
CA GLY A 70 -0.99 43.12 17.96
C GLY A 70 0.10 44.02 18.54
N ASN A 71 1.09 44.39 17.72
CA ASN A 71 2.15 45.39 17.97
C ASN A 71 3.36 45.00 18.83
N LEU A 72 4.34 44.30 18.24
CA LEU A 72 5.76 44.51 18.56
C LEU A 72 6.62 44.42 17.29
N LEU A 73 6.50 45.44 16.45
CA LEU A 73 7.48 45.76 15.41
C LEU A 73 8.33 46.94 15.88
N LEU A 74 9.56 46.66 16.35
CA LEU A 74 10.79 47.46 16.23
C LEU A 74 11.77 47.13 17.39
N SER A 75 12.86 46.44 17.09
CA SER A 75 14.26 46.79 17.49
C SER A 75 15.20 45.60 17.24
N GLY A 76 15.99 45.74 16.18
CA GLY A 76 16.89 44.71 15.67
C GLY A 76 18.06 44.36 16.59
N ILE A 77 18.68 43.23 16.24
CA ILE A 77 19.99 42.70 16.69
C ILE A 77 19.97 41.81 17.96
N GLY A 78 18.91 41.79 18.78
CA GLY A 78 18.81 40.87 19.95
C GLY A 78 17.69 39.83 19.93
N LEU A 79 16.64 40.03 19.11
CA LEU A 79 15.38 39.26 19.22
C LEU A 79 15.40 37.84 18.65
N GLY A 80 16.38 37.49 17.82
CA GLY A 80 16.43 36.17 17.19
C GLY A 80 16.54 35.01 18.20
N SER A 81 17.12 35.27 19.38
CA SER A 81 17.29 34.26 20.42
C SER A 81 15.97 33.89 21.11
N ALA A 82 15.07 34.86 21.33
CA ALA A 82 13.77 34.64 21.96
C ALA A 82 12.81 33.93 21.00
N GLN A 83 12.70 34.41 19.76
CA GLN A 83 11.83 33.78 18.74
C GLN A 83 12.26 32.34 18.44
N ARG A 84 13.57 32.06 18.42
CA ARG A 84 14.09 30.69 18.25
C ARG A 84 13.70 29.78 19.41
N ARG A 85 13.69 30.28 20.66
CA ARG A 85 13.25 29.49 21.81
C ARG A 85 11.77 29.14 21.71
N VAL A 86 10.92 30.12 21.39
CA VAL A 86 9.49 29.90 21.18
C VAL A 86 9.24 28.90 20.07
N ALA A 87 9.90 29.04 18.92
CA ALA A 87 9.77 28.08 17.82
C ALA A 87 10.22 26.65 18.20
N MET A 88 11.24 26.50 19.05
CA MET A 88 11.68 25.19 19.54
C MET A 88 10.67 24.58 20.53
N GLU A 89 10.08 25.39 21.41
CA GLU A 89 9.01 24.97 22.31
C GLU A 89 7.78 24.51 21.53
N VAL A 90 7.39 25.28 20.50
CA VAL A 90 6.28 24.92 19.59
C VAL A 90 6.57 23.61 18.88
N ARG A 91 7.76 23.44 18.29
CA ARG A 91 8.17 22.16 17.66
C ARG A 91 8.07 21.00 18.64
N LYS A 92 8.55 21.16 19.87
CA LYS A 92 8.51 20.12 20.90
C LYS A 92 7.08 19.76 21.28
N THR A 93 6.22 20.76 21.49
CA THR A 93 4.82 20.56 21.83
C THR A 93 4.07 19.87 20.70
N VAL A 94 4.19 20.36 19.46
CA VAL A 94 3.55 19.77 18.29
C VAL A 94 4.03 18.33 18.05
N SER A 95 5.34 18.07 18.16
CA SER A 95 5.88 16.72 18.04
C SER A 95 5.37 15.78 19.14
N GLY A 96 5.19 16.29 20.37
CA GLY A 96 4.58 15.53 21.47
C GLY A 96 3.13 15.14 21.17
N LEU A 97 2.32 16.09 20.67
CA LEU A 97 0.94 15.83 20.27
C LEU A 97 0.84 14.81 19.14
N ILE A 98 1.67 14.94 18.11
CA ILE A 98 1.71 13.99 16.98
C ILE A 98 2.16 12.61 17.47
N HIS A 99 3.16 12.54 18.35
CA HIS A 99 3.60 11.28 18.95
C HIS A 99 2.46 10.60 19.72
N ASP A 100 1.69 11.37 20.50
CA ASP A 100 0.56 10.84 21.26
C ASP A 100 -0.56 10.36 20.34
N LEU A 101 -0.87 11.09 19.25
CA LEU A 101 -1.80 10.65 18.20
C LEU A 101 -1.38 9.31 17.56
N VAL A 102 -0.09 9.15 17.27
CA VAL A 102 0.43 7.93 16.64
C VAL A 102 0.49 6.76 17.63
N ARG A 103 0.65 7.05 18.93
CA ARG A 103 0.68 6.06 20.00
C ARG A 103 -0.72 5.54 20.34
N ASP A 104 -1.71 6.41 20.38
CA ASP A 104 -3.10 6.09 20.70
C ASP A 104 -3.95 6.10 19.43
N GLN A 105 -4.00 4.98 18.72
CA GLN A 105 -4.80 4.81 17.48
C GLN A 105 -6.16 4.14 17.76
N THR A 106 -6.84 4.57 18.80
CA THR A 106 -8.22 4.17 19.06
C THR A 106 -9.19 4.74 18.00
N LEU A 107 -10.39 4.16 17.90
CA LEU A 107 -11.41 4.68 16.98
C LEU A 107 -11.74 6.16 17.25
N GLU A 108 -11.76 6.57 18.53
CA GLU A 108 -12.01 7.96 18.94
C GLU A 108 -10.88 8.91 18.53
N SER A 109 -9.63 8.47 18.62
CA SER A 109 -8.47 9.28 18.23
C SER A 109 -8.40 9.49 16.72
N ASN A 110 -8.79 8.48 15.93
CA ASN A 110 -8.89 8.60 14.47
C ASN A 110 -9.91 9.65 14.02
N VAL A 111 -11.00 9.87 14.78
CA VAL A 111 -11.97 10.95 14.49
C VAL A 111 -11.39 12.32 14.85
N SER A 112 -10.57 12.37 15.88
CA SER A 112 -10.03 13.62 16.44
C SER A 112 -8.72 14.07 15.80
N CYS A 113 -8.09 13.26 14.94
CA CYS A 113 -6.76 13.55 14.41
C CYS A 113 -6.74 14.79 13.50
N VAL A 114 -7.76 15.00 12.67
CA VAL A 114 -7.81 16.14 11.73
C VAL A 114 -7.87 17.48 12.49
N PRO A 115 -8.83 17.72 13.42
CA PRO A 115 -8.84 18.96 14.20
C PRO A 115 -7.55 19.24 14.98
N ILE A 116 -6.88 18.19 15.48
CA ILE A 116 -5.61 18.33 16.20
C ILE A 116 -4.49 18.77 15.23
N LEU A 117 -4.42 18.17 14.04
CA LEU A 117 -3.44 18.54 13.02
C LEU A 117 -3.69 19.93 12.44
N ASP A 118 -4.97 20.33 12.26
CA ASP A 118 -5.35 21.70 11.91
C ASP A 118 -4.81 22.70 12.94
N SER A 119 -5.07 22.45 14.23
CA SER A 119 -4.57 23.30 15.31
C SER A 119 -3.03 23.35 15.33
N CYS A 120 -2.36 22.21 15.11
CA CYS A 120 -0.90 22.18 15.00
C CYS A 120 -0.40 23.02 13.81
N SER A 121 -1.09 22.95 12.66
CA SER A 121 -0.77 23.72 11.45
C SER A 121 -0.87 25.23 11.71
N GLU A 122 -1.96 25.68 12.32
CA GLU A 122 -2.18 27.10 12.67
C GLU A 122 -1.10 27.61 13.63
N VAL A 123 -0.79 26.85 14.69
CA VAL A 123 0.24 27.22 15.67
C VAL A 123 1.63 27.23 15.04
N CYS A 124 1.93 26.25 14.18
CA CYS A 124 3.18 26.21 13.44
C CYS A 124 3.33 27.41 12.50
N ALA A 125 2.27 27.77 11.76
CA ALA A 125 2.24 28.93 10.88
C ALA A 125 2.49 30.24 11.64
N ALA A 126 1.82 30.43 12.79
CA ALA A 126 1.99 31.61 13.64
C ALA A 126 3.43 31.78 14.14
N GLN A 127 4.18 30.68 14.29
CA GLN A 127 5.53 30.66 14.86
C GLN A 127 6.61 30.39 13.83
N SER A 128 6.29 30.49 12.53
CA SER A 128 7.21 30.23 11.41
C SER A 128 7.87 28.84 11.47
N VAL A 129 7.15 27.84 11.98
CA VAL A 129 7.56 26.44 11.97
C VAL A 129 6.92 25.77 10.75
N ASN A 130 7.73 25.10 9.94
CA ASN A 130 7.24 24.33 8.79
C ASN A 130 6.73 22.96 9.28
N LEU A 131 5.40 22.80 9.37
CA LEU A 131 4.76 21.56 9.81
C LEU A 131 5.06 20.36 8.87
N PRO A 132 4.97 20.47 7.53
CA PRO A 132 5.35 19.38 6.62
C PRO A 132 6.78 18.86 6.89
N ALA A 133 7.75 19.78 7.05
CA ALA A 133 9.13 19.41 7.35
C ALA A 133 9.30 18.80 8.75
N LEU A 134 8.41 19.09 9.70
CA LEU A 134 8.40 18.49 11.03
C LEU A 134 7.83 17.07 10.99
N LEU A 135 6.77 16.84 10.22
CA LEU A 135 6.12 15.53 10.07
C LEU A 135 6.99 14.52 9.32
N GLN A 136 7.92 14.98 8.48
CA GLN A 136 8.88 14.14 7.75
C GLN A 136 10.17 13.86 8.56
N GLN A 137 10.31 14.42 9.77
CA GLN A 137 11.50 14.18 10.60
C GLN A 137 11.42 12.84 11.36
N PRO A 138 12.51 12.06 11.40
CA PRO A 138 12.56 10.78 12.09
C PRO A 138 12.77 10.91 13.62
N TYR A 139 11.87 11.61 14.32
CA TYR A 139 12.03 11.92 15.74
C TYR A 139 11.46 10.87 16.70
N ILE A 140 10.71 9.87 16.20
CA ILE A 140 10.15 8.78 17.02
C ILE A 140 11.00 7.54 16.75
N GLU A 141 11.90 7.20 17.68
CA GLU A 141 12.74 6.00 17.57
C GLU A 141 13.50 5.88 16.23
N GLY A 142 13.87 7.01 15.61
CA GLY A 142 14.59 7.04 14.33
C GLY A 142 13.71 6.88 13.08
N HIS A 143 12.38 6.90 13.23
CA HIS A 143 11.42 6.84 12.13
C HIS A 143 10.42 8.00 12.19
N THR A 144 9.74 8.24 11.06
CA THR A 144 8.72 9.29 10.94
C THR A 144 7.42 8.92 11.67
N PRO A 145 6.60 9.92 12.05
CA PRO A 145 5.22 9.70 12.48
C PRO A 145 4.38 8.87 11.50
N LEU A 146 4.60 9.04 10.19
CA LEU A 146 3.92 8.26 9.14
C LEU A 146 4.31 6.77 9.18
N TYR A 147 5.58 6.45 9.44
CA TYR A 147 5.99 5.06 9.62
C TYR A 147 5.28 4.42 10.82
N TRP A 148 5.28 5.11 11.96
CA TRP A 148 4.70 4.55 13.18
C TRP A 148 3.18 4.49 13.13
N SER A 149 2.52 5.38 12.38
CA SER A 149 1.07 5.32 12.20
C SER A 149 0.67 4.04 11.46
N ILE A 150 1.48 3.58 10.51
CA ILE A 150 1.29 2.31 9.80
C ILE A 150 1.60 1.12 10.71
N VAL A 151 2.74 1.12 11.40
CA VAL A 151 3.20 -0.03 12.20
C VAL A 151 2.32 -0.28 13.43
N LYS A 152 1.84 0.77 14.10
CA LYS A 152 0.97 0.65 15.30
C LYS A 152 -0.51 0.53 14.96
N ARG A 153 -0.87 0.51 13.68
CA ARG A 153 -2.25 0.41 13.24
C ARG A 153 -2.89 -0.88 13.77
N PRO A 154 -4.09 -0.82 14.38
CA PRO A 154 -4.84 -2.02 14.70
C PRO A 154 -5.10 -2.81 13.41
N THR A 155 -4.71 -4.08 13.39
CA THR A 155 -5.12 -5.01 12.32
C THR A 155 -6.58 -5.38 12.57
N GLU A 156 -7.50 -4.48 12.22
CA GLU A 156 -8.91 -4.83 12.11
C GLU A 156 -9.03 -6.00 11.13
N GLY A 157 -9.91 -6.97 11.42
CA GLY A 157 -9.93 -8.31 10.84
C GLY A 157 -9.61 -8.36 9.34
N SER A 158 -8.85 -9.39 8.95
CA SER A 158 -8.10 -9.58 7.69
C SER A 158 -8.84 -9.40 6.35
N GLU A 159 -10.10 -8.96 6.34
CA GLU A 159 -10.79 -8.69 5.10
C GLU A 159 -10.42 -7.30 4.57
N PRO A 160 -9.93 -7.22 3.32
CA PRO A 160 -9.69 -5.94 2.70
C PRO A 160 -11.02 -5.19 2.60
N PRO A 161 -11.08 -3.91 3.01
CA PRO A 161 -12.29 -3.12 2.85
C PRO A 161 -12.65 -3.02 1.37
N ALA A 162 -13.95 -2.91 1.09
CA ALA A 162 -14.48 -2.79 -0.27
C ALA A 162 -13.96 -1.54 -1.02
N SER A 163 -13.43 -0.55 -0.29
CA SER A 163 -12.83 0.66 -0.84
C SER A 163 -11.33 0.75 -0.50
N TYR A 164 -10.54 1.33 -1.41
CA TYR A 164 -9.13 1.68 -1.19
C TYR A 164 -8.99 2.97 -0.36
N GLU A 165 -9.80 3.14 0.67
CA GLU A 165 -9.76 4.33 1.52
C GLU A 165 -8.67 4.20 2.57
N LEU A 166 -7.80 5.22 2.65
CA LEU A 166 -6.76 5.28 3.66
C LEU A 166 -7.36 5.52 5.05
N PRO A 167 -6.80 4.89 6.11
CA PRO A 167 -7.15 5.18 7.48
C PRO A 167 -7.07 6.70 7.78
N PRO A 168 -8.03 7.29 8.53
CA PRO A 168 -8.12 8.73 8.72
C PRO A 168 -6.83 9.40 9.18
N LEU A 169 -6.13 8.81 10.16
CA LEU A 169 -4.86 9.32 10.66
C LEU A 169 -3.76 9.30 9.60
N ILE A 170 -3.62 8.20 8.84
CA ILE A 170 -2.61 8.09 7.78
C ILE A 170 -2.90 9.10 6.67
N ARG A 171 -4.15 9.20 6.24
CA ARG A 171 -4.60 10.19 5.24
C ARG A 171 -4.29 11.62 5.67
N ALA A 172 -4.67 11.99 6.90
CA ALA A 172 -4.41 13.32 7.41
C ALA A 172 -2.90 13.60 7.50
N LEU A 173 -2.11 12.67 8.05
CA LEU A 173 -0.66 12.84 8.13
C LEU A 173 -0.01 13.01 6.74
N LEU A 174 -0.48 12.30 5.71
CA LEU A 174 0.01 12.47 4.34
C LEU A 174 -0.31 13.87 3.80
N GLU A 175 -1.54 14.33 3.98
CA GLU A 175 -2.01 15.64 3.52
C GLU A 175 -1.18 16.79 4.12
N TYR A 176 -0.94 16.79 5.44
CA TYR A 176 -0.08 17.81 6.07
C TYR A 176 1.42 17.60 5.83
N SER A 177 1.84 16.42 5.38
CA SER A 177 3.25 16.14 5.07
C SER A 177 3.60 16.48 3.62
N ALA A 178 2.63 16.64 2.73
CA ALA A 178 2.88 16.85 1.31
C ALA A 178 3.64 18.17 1.03
N PRO A 179 4.59 18.18 0.07
CA PRO A 179 5.09 17.03 -0.70
C PRO A 179 6.07 16.17 0.12
N LEU A 180 5.99 14.85 -0.04
CA LEU A 180 6.89 13.91 0.63
C LEU A 180 8.28 13.91 -0.01
N ASP A 181 9.30 13.90 0.83
CA ASP A 181 10.68 13.65 0.43
C ASP A 181 10.94 12.16 0.18
N LYS A 182 12.02 11.88 -0.55
CA LYS A 182 12.38 10.50 -0.91
C LYS A 182 12.70 9.64 0.31
N ALA A 183 13.16 10.23 1.42
CA ALA A 183 13.50 9.50 2.63
C ALA A 183 12.24 9.02 3.35
N THR A 184 11.23 9.89 3.46
CA THR A 184 9.90 9.61 4.02
C THR A 184 9.15 8.59 3.19
N VAL A 185 9.22 8.66 1.86
CA VAL A 185 8.64 7.62 0.99
C VAL A 185 9.30 6.26 1.23
N LYS A 186 10.64 6.22 1.38
CA LYS A 186 11.36 4.98 1.75
C LYS A 186 10.93 4.48 3.14
N ASP A 187 10.73 5.38 4.10
CA ASP A 187 10.30 5.05 5.45
C ASP A 187 8.87 4.45 5.46
N VAL A 188 7.93 5.06 4.75
CA VAL A 188 6.56 4.54 4.59
C VAL A 188 6.56 3.16 3.90
N ARG A 189 7.39 2.98 2.87
CA ARG A 189 7.57 1.66 2.20
C ARG A 189 8.09 0.61 3.19
N LEU A 190 9.05 0.98 4.03
CA LEU A 190 9.59 0.11 5.08
C LEU A 190 8.51 -0.25 6.10
N ALA A 191 7.66 0.69 6.50
CA ALA A 191 6.55 0.46 7.42
C ALA A 191 5.58 -0.60 6.86
N CYS A 192 5.16 -0.43 5.61
CA CYS A 192 4.27 -1.38 4.93
C CYS A 192 4.91 -2.76 4.77
N LEU A 193 6.23 -2.79 4.53
CA LEU A 193 6.99 -4.02 4.44
C LEU A 193 7.05 -4.76 5.79
N HIS A 194 7.25 -4.04 6.90
CA HIS A 194 7.27 -4.60 8.24
C HIS A 194 5.92 -5.21 8.65
N THR A 195 4.81 -4.58 8.27
CA THR A 195 3.46 -5.11 8.53
C THR A 195 3.00 -6.12 7.48
N SER A 196 3.74 -6.26 6.37
CA SER A 196 3.32 -7.03 5.19
C SER A 196 1.93 -6.67 4.67
N ASP A 197 1.55 -5.39 4.81
CA ASP A 197 0.21 -4.90 4.50
C ASP A 197 0.10 -4.44 3.04
N GLN A 198 -0.15 -5.40 2.16
CA GLN A 198 -0.27 -5.15 0.73
C GLN A 198 -1.44 -4.23 0.38
N TRP A 199 -2.60 -4.38 1.05
CA TRP A 199 -3.77 -3.56 0.75
C TRP A 199 -3.49 -2.08 1.07
N LEU A 200 -2.94 -1.80 2.26
CA LEU A 200 -2.61 -0.44 2.65
C LEU A 200 -1.56 0.15 1.72
N TYR A 201 -0.57 -0.64 1.31
CA TYR A 201 0.43 -0.20 0.35
C TYR A 201 -0.19 0.23 -0.99
N GLN A 202 -1.17 -0.52 -1.50
CA GLN A 202 -1.88 -0.11 -2.71
C GLN A 202 -2.74 1.13 -2.49
N ALA A 203 -3.48 1.23 -1.38
CA ALA A 203 -4.24 2.44 -1.05
C ALA A 203 -3.33 3.68 -0.97
N LEU A 204 -2.12 3.54 -0.42
CA LEU A 204 -1.10 4.60 -0.39
C LEU A 204 -0.66 4.98 -1.81
N ARG A 205 -0.34 4.01 -2.67
CA ARG A 205 0.06 4.27 -4.08
C ARG A 205 -1.00 5.02 -4.88
N LEU A 206 -2.27 4.83 -4.55
CA LEU A 206 -3.40 5.52 -5.18
C LEU A 206 -3.61 6.94 -4.65
N SER A 207 -3.02 7.28 -3.51
CA SER A 207 -3.09 8.63 -2.95
C SER A 207 -2.22 9.60 -3.75
N PRO A 208 -2.74 10.77 -4.15
CA PRO A 208 -1.98 11.77 -4.92
C PRO A 208 -0.75 12.29 -4.17
N ASP A 209 -0.80 12.29 -2.83
CA ASP A 209 0.27 12.82 -1.97
C ASP A 209 1.45 11.85 -1.80
N PHE A 210 1.26 10.57 -2.15
CA PHE A 210 2.27 9.52 -2.01
C PHE A 210 2.78 9.00 -3.36
N GLY A 211 1.88 8.71 -4.29
CA GLY A 211 2.16 8.06 -5.56
C GLY A 211 1.77 8.91 -6.75
N ALA A 212 2.33 10.13 -6.88
CA ALA A 212 2.16 10.88 -8.11
C ALA A 212 2.73 10.06 -9.28
N LEU A 213 1.86 9.66 -10.23
CA LEU A 213 2.30 9.20 -11.55
C LEU A 213 3.39 10.13 -12.06
N SER A 214 4.37 9.60 -12.78
CA SER A 214 5.40 10.43 -13.42
C SER A 214 4.74 11.64 -14.07
N HIS A 215 5.25 12.84 -13.82
CA HIS A 215 4.66 14.07 -14.37
C HIS A 215 4.52 13.98 -15.91
N LYS A 216 5.42 13.23 -16.55
CA LYS A 216 5.39 12.87 -17.97
C LYS A 216 4.11 12.10 -18.33
N ASP A 217 3.75 11.08 -17.56
CA ASP A 217 2.54 10.26 -17.76
C ASP A 217 1.28 11.09 -17.56
N GLN A 218 1.23 11.92 -16.50
CA GLN A 218 0.08 12.77 -16.22
C GLN A 218 -0.19 13.75 -17.35
N LEU A 219 0.87 14.38 -17.86
CA LEU A 219 0.80 15.38 -18.93
C LEU A 219 0.42 14.76 -20.27
N LEU A 220 0.98 13.60 -20.62
CA LEU A 220 0.85 13.01 -21.95
C LEU A 220 -0.38 12.10 -22.09
N LEU A 221 -0.92 11.61 -20.97
CA LEU A 221 -2.08 10.72 -20.97
C LEU A 221 -3.40 11.46 -20.71
N ASN A 222 -3.38 12.79 -20.59
CA ASN A 222 -4.55 13.66 -20.40
C ASN A 222 -5.34 13.37 -19.10
N LEU A 223 -4.64 13.36 -17.95
CA LEU A 223 -5.17 13.38 -16.57
C LEU A 223 -6.21 12.31 -16.14
N SER A 224 -6.67 11.43 -17.03
CA SER A 224 -7.70 10.42 -16.73
C SER A 224 -7.25 9.02 -17.15
N VAL A 225 -6.15 8.56 -16.57
CA VAL A 225 -5.76 7.15 -16.66
C VAL A 225 -6.23 6.48 -15.38
N PRO A 226 -7.09 5.44 -15.48
CA PRO A 226 -7.42 4.65 -14.30
C PRO A 226 -6.13 4.11 -13.67
N PRO A 227 -6.08 3.99 -12.34
CA PRO A 227 -4.88 3.50 -11.68
C PRO A 227 -4.56 2.05 -12.04
N ASP A 228 -3.28 1.70 -11.97
CA ASP A 228 -2.84 0.32 -12.10
C ASP A 228 -3.36 -0.52 -10.93
N THR A 229 -3.89 -1.71 -11.21
CA THR A 229 -4.45 -2.60 -10.19
C THR A 229 -3.53 -3.79 -9.95
N VAL A 230 -3.49 -4.26 -8.70
CA VAL A 230 -2.72 -5.44 -8.32
C VAL A 230 -3.39 -6.20 -7.19
N ALA A 231 -3.60 -7.49 -7.39
CA ALA A 231 -4.12 -8.40 -6.39
C ALA A 231 -3.09 -9.51 -6.14
N VAL A 232 -2.67 -9.65 -4.88
CA VAL A 232 -1.68 -10.66 -4.48
C VAL A 232 -2.40 -11.78 -3.74
N GLN A 233 -2.30 -12.99 -4.28
CA GLN A 233 -2.76 -14.22 -3.67
C GLN A 233 -1.53 -14.96 -3.14
N ALA A 234 -1.21 -14.72 -1.87
CA ALA A 234 -0.09 -15.37 -1.18
C ALA A 234 -0.62 -16.48 -0.24
N PRO A 235 -0.12 -17.71 -0.35
CA PRO A 235 -0.44 -18.75 0.62
C PRO A 235 0.17 -18.42 1.99
N VAL A 236 -0.43 -18.96 3.06
CA VAL A 236 0.07 -18.80 4.45
C VAL A 236 1.51 -19.31 4.60
N ARG A 237 1.91 -20.30 3.79
CA ARG A 237 3.26 -20.86 3.82
C ARG A 237 4.23 -19.98 3.05
N HIS A 238 5.30 -19.55 3.71
CA HIS A 238 6.27 -18.63 3.10
C HIS A 238 7.07 -19.21 1.92
N ASP A 239 7.14 -20.53 1.78
CA ASP A 239 7.89 -21.20 0.70
C ASP A 239 7.00 -21.62 -0.47
N ALA A 240 5.68 -21.49 -0.33
CA ALA A 240 4.76 -21.80 -1.42
C ALA A 240 4.73 -20.66 -2.44
N PRO A 241 4.53 -20.98 -3.73
CA PRO A 241 4.44 -19.95 -4.76
C PRO A 241 3.25 -19.02 -4.50
N PHE A 242 3.44 -17.74 -4.78
CA PHE A 242 2.35 -16.76 -4.75
C PHE A 242 1.97 -16.33 -6.17
N THR A 243 0.74 -15.88 -6.30
CA THR A 243 0.19 -15.36 -7.55
C THR A 243 -0.05 -13.86 -7.41
N VAL A 244 0.24 -13.12 -8.47
CA VAL A 244 -0.06 -11.69 -8.60
C VAL A 244 -0.88 -11.49 -9.86
N GLU A 245 -2.09 -10.99 -9.71
CA GLU A 245 -2.92 -10.54 -10.83
C GLU A 245 -2.75 -9.03 -10.96
N PHE A 246 -2.58 -8.54 -12.17
CA PHE A 246 -2.34 -7.12 -12.43
C PHE A 246 -3.09 -6.62 -13.65
N GLU A 247 -3.42 -5.34 -13.64
CA GLU A 247 -3.97 -4.64 -14.81
C GLU A 247 -3.27 -3.30 -15.03
N PHE A 248 -2.88 -3.04 -16.28
CA PHE A 248 -2.30 -1.77 -16.71
C PHE A 248 -3.19 -1.09 -17.74
N PRO A 249 -3.95 -0.05 -17.35
CA PRO A 249 -4.75 0.74 -18.29
C PRO A 249 -3.88 1.49 -19.29
N GLN A 250 -4.35 1.56 -20.53
CA GLN A 250 -3.68 2.25 -21.64
C GLN A 250 -2.21 1.79 -21.83
N PHE A 251 -1.92 0.51 -21.59
CA PHE A 251 -0.57 -0.04 -21.51
C PHE A 251 0.31 0.34 -22.70
N GLN A 252 -0.17 0.13 -23.94
CA GLN A 252 0.59 0.47 -25.14
C GLN A 252 0.89 1.96 -25.28
N LYS A 253 -0.07 2.80 -24.92
CA LYS A 253 0.10 4.25 -24.99
C LYS A 253 1.20 4.68 -24.02
N ARG A 254 1.18 4.13 -22.80
CA ARG A 254 2.21 4.37 -21.78
C ARG A 254 3.57 3.84 -22.22
N MET A 255 3.65 2.62 -22.73
CA MET A 255 4.90 2.05 -23.25
C MET A 255 5.49 2.88 -24.40
N ARG A 256 4.67 3.43 -25.31
CA ARG A 256 5.17 4.27 -26.42
C ARG A 256 5.60 5.68 -25.99
N VAL A 257 5.05 6.17 -24.89
CA VAL A 257 5.25 7.55 -24.45
C VAL A 257 6.34 7.63 -23.39
N SER A 258 6.19 6.81 -22.36
CA SER A 258 7.00 6.80 -21.15
C SER A 258 8.17 5.84 -21.25
N GLU A 259 8.07 4.86 -22.17
CA GLU A 259 9.04 3.77 -22.37
C GLU A 259 9.21 2.84 -21.17
N GLU A 260 8.46 3.10 -20.10
CA GLU A 260 8.48 2.34 -18.86
C GLU A 260 7.10 2.39 -18.19
N VAL A 261 6.65 1.25 -17.68
CA VAL A 261 5.45 1.09 -16.86
C VAL A 261 5.79 0.17 -15.69
N SER A 262 5.63 0.63 -14.45
CA SER A 262 6.01 -0.11 -13.26
C SER A 262 4.88 -0.30 -12.26
N LEU A 263 4.94 -1.40 -11.52
CA LEU A 263 3.98 -1.78 -10.50
C LEU A 263 4.71 -2.39 -9.31
N GLU A 264 4.44 -1.86 -8.13
CA GLU A 264 5.06 -2.30 -6.89
C GLU A 264 4.03 -3.01 -6.01
N PHE A 265 4.44 -4.09 -5.35
CA PHE A 265 3.59 -4.86 -4.44
C PHE A 265 4.40 -5.55 -3.35
N ILE A 266 3.72 -5.97 -2.29
CA ILE A 266 4.29 -6.66 -1.15
C ILE A 266 3.80 -8.10 -1.16
N SER A 267 4.74 -9.04 -1.00
CA SER A 267 4.45 -10.47 -0.87
C SER A 267 5.61 -11.16 -0.14
N HIS A 268 5.30 -12.09 0.76
CA HIS A 268 6.30 -12.82 1.56
C HIS A 268 7.34 -11.91 2.26
N ALA A 269 6.86 -10.84 2.92
CA ALA A 269 7.69 -9.84 3.61
C ALA A 269 8.80 -9.25 2.71
N ARG A 270 8.50 -9.11 1.41
CA ARG A 270 9.37 -8.48 0.40
C ARG A 270 8.56 -7.53 -0.45
N MET A 271 9.20 -6.46 -0.86
CA MET A 271 8.69 -5.49 -1.82
C MET A 271 9.23 -5.83 -3.19
N TRP A 272 8.31 -6.04 -4.10
CA TRP A 272 8.51 -6.48 -5.46
C TRP A 272 8.17 -5.35 -6.42
N GLU A 273 8.82 -5.38 -7.57
CA GLU A 273 8.60 -4.45 -8.67
C GLU A 273 8.47 -5.26 -9.97
N ILE A 274 7.36 -5.07 -10.68
CA ILE A 274 7.21 -5.46 -12.09
C ILE A 274 7.44 -4.20 -12.91
N VAL A 275 8.34 -4.26 -13.88
CA VAL A 275 8.60 -3.17 -14.83
C VAL A 275 8.50 -3.68 -16.24
N PHE A 276 7.62 -3.09 -17.03
CA PHE A 276 7.62 -3.21 -18.48
C PHE A 276 8.40 -2.04 -19.04
N PHE A 277 9.33 -2.28 -19.96
CA PHE A 277 10.19 -1.23 -20.49
C PHE A 277 10.57 -1.49 -21.95
N VAL A 278 10.97 -0.44 -22.64
CA VAL A 278 11.58 -0.51 -23.98
C VAL A 278 13.09 -0.63 -23.81
N SER A 279 13.71 -1.69 -24.35
CA SER A 279 15.14 -1.91 -24.20
C SER A 279 15.93 -0.77 -24.86
N PRO A 280 16.74 0.00 -24.10
CA PRO A 280 17.46 1.14 -24.65
C PRO A 280 18.65 0.70 -25.51
N ASP A 281 19.23 -0.46 -25.20
CA ASP A 281 20.42 -0.99 -25.84
C ASP A 281 20.25 -2.49 -26.14
N SER A 282 21.04 -2.98 -27.09
CA SER A 282 21.14 -4.41 -27.38
C SER A 282 21.98 -5.13 -26.31
N SER A 283 21.38 -5.36 -25.15
CA SER A 283 22.02 -6.05 -24.02
C SER A 283 21.16 -7.21 -23.51
N ASN A 284 21.79 -8.20 -22.87
CA ASN A 284 21.08 -9.30 -22.18
C ASN A 284 20.05 -10.05 -23.06
N ASN A 285 20.38 -10.30 -24.33
CA ASN A 285 19.52 -10.96 -25.32
C ASN A 285 18.27 -10.18 -25.74
N LEU A 286 18.21 -8.88 -25.43
CA LEU A 286 17.18 -7.97 -25.93
C LEU A 286 17.74 -7.18 -27.11
N THR A 287 16.92 -6.93 -28.13
CA THR A 287 17.26 -5.99 -29.20
C THR A 287 16.85 -4.58 -28.79
N GLU A 288 17.59 -3.56 -29.26
CA GLU A 288 17.20 -2.16 -29.09
C GLU A 288 15.76 -1.92 -29.56
N GLY A 289 14.97 -1.20 -28.77
CA GLY A 289 13.56 -0.93 -29.03
C GLY A 289 12.60 -2.09 -28.70
N GLN A 290 13.11 -3.27 -28.33
CA GLN A 290 12.26 -4.40 -27.96
C GLN A 290 11.58 -4.15 -26.61
N TRP A 291 10.29 -4.50 -26.51
CA TRP A 291 9.59 -4.45 -25.23
C TRP A 291 9.99 -5.64 -24.38
N ALA A 292 10.25 -5.39 -23.11
CA ALA A 292 10.65 -6.41 -22.14
C ALA A 292 9.89 -6.21 -20.82
N ALA A 293 9.83 -7.27 -20.03
CA ALA A 293 9.34 -7.24 -18.66
C ALA A 293 10.47 -7.63 -17.71
N ARG A 294 10.51 -6.99 -16.55
CA ARG A 294 11.46 -7.22 -15.47
C ARG A 294 10.69 -7.45 -14.18
N LEU A 295 11.04 -8.50 -13.47
CA LEU A 295 10.60 -8.74 -12.09
C LEU A 295 11.81 -8.54 -11.17
N GLY A 296 11.65 -7.74 -10.12
CA GLY A 296 12.72 -7.44 -9.19
C GLY A 296 12.29 -7.36 -7.73
N ILE A 297 13.25 -7.59 -6.83
CA ILE A 297 13.13 -7.27 -5.41
C ILE A 297 13.76 -5.90 -5.15
N MET A 298 13.03 -5.02 -4.45
CA MET A 298 13.47 -3.64 -4.16
C MET A 298 14.55 -3.58 -3.05
N GLU A 299 15.19 -2.42 -2.91
CA GLU A 299 16.35 -2.20 -2.02
C GLU A 299 16.09 -2.53 -0.54
N LEU A 300 14.87 -2.30 -0.05
CA LEU A 300 14.49 -2.49 1.35
C LEU A 300 14.26 -3.95 1.73
N SER A 301 14.29 -4.86 0.76
CA SER A 301 13.94 -6.26 0.96
C SER A 301 15.16 -7.18 0.99
N ALA A 302 15.04 -8.26 1.76
CA ALA A 302 16.07 -9.29 1.84
C ALA A 302 16.28 -9.95 0.46
N LYS A 303 17.54 -10.20 0.09
CA LYS A 303 17.87 -10.88 -1.17
C LYS A 303 17.25 -12.29 -1.17
N ALA A 304 16.72 -12.71 -2.31
CA ALA A 304 16.23 -14.07 -2.51
C ALA A 304 16.46 -14.52 -3.95
N SER A 305 16.62 -15.82 -4.15
CA SER A 305 16.57 -16.43 -5.49
C SER A 305 15.10 -16.68 -5.83
N MET A 306 14.70 -16.42 -7.06
CA MET A 306 13.30 -16.54 -7.48
C MET A 306 13.20 -17.20 -8.86
N LYS A 307 12.13 -17.94 -9.05
CA LYS A 307 11.63 -18.33 -10.37
C LYS A 307 10.25 -17.73 -10.54
N GLY A 308 9.90 -17.33 -11.75
CA GLY A 308 8.61 -16.76 -12.02
C GLY A 308 8.07 -17.16 -13.38
N GLN A 309 6.82 -16.83 -13.62
CA GLN A 309 6.17 -17.07 -14.90
C GLN A 309 5.13 -15.99 -15.12
N PHE A 310 5.27 -15.23 -16.21
CA PHE A 310 4.21 -14.33 -16.68
C PHE A 310 3.23 -15.15 -17.52
N ILE A 311 1.95 -14.96 -17.25
CA ILE A 311 0.83 -15.57 -17.95
C ILE A 311 -0.03 -14.41 -18.43
N PHE A 312 -0.07 -14.19 -19.74
CA PHE A 312 -0.86 -13.12 -20.33
C PHE A 312 -2.17 -13.69 -20.84
N GLN A 313 -3.29 -13.10 -20.41
CA GLN A 313 -4.62 -13.56 -20.80
C GLN A 313 -4.93 -13.07 -22.22
N GLU A 314 -5.23 -14.00 -23.12
CA GLU A 314 -5.67 -13.65 -24.46
C GLU A 314 -7.14 -13.18 -24.43
N ARG A 315 -7.50 -12.23 -25.30
CA ARG A 315 -8.86 -11.71 -25.43
C ARG A 315 -9.87 -12.79 -25.86
N VAL A 316 -9.41 -13.85 -26.53
CA VAL A 316 -10.25 -14.94 -27.00
C VAL A 316 -10.46 -15.90 -25.83
N GLU A 317 -11.70 -16.07 -25.36
CA GLU A 317 -12.05 -16.88 -24.18
C GLU A 317 -11.54 -18.34 -24.27
N ASP A 318 -11.22 -18.83 -25.47
CA ASP A 318 -10.67 -20.18 -25.74
C ASP A 318 -9.22 -20.17 -26.28
N GLY A 319 -8.55 -19.02 -26.30
CA GLY A 319 -7.15 -18.92 -26.70
C GLY A 319 -6.22 -19.54 -25.65
N PRO A 320 -5.14 -20.24 -26.05
CA PRO A 320 -4.17 -20.74 -25.08
C PRO A 320 -3.44 -19.57 -24.42
N ASP A 321 -3.43 -19.52 -23.08
CA ASP A 321 -2.70 -18.52 -22.32
C ASP A 321 -1.22 -18.48 -22.75
N GLN A 322 -0.72 -17.29 -23.10
CA GLN A 322 0.69 -17.17 -23.43
C GLN A 322 1.51 -17.11 -22.15
N THR A 323 2.39 -18.08 -22.02
CA THR A 323 3.22 -18.27 -20.85
C THR A 323 4.67 -17.94 -21.17
N VAL A 324 5.28 -17.08 -20.35
CA VAL A 324 6.66 -16.64 -20.46
C VAL A 324 7.38 -16.96 -19.15
N GLU A 325 8.30 -17.91 -19.20
CA GLU A 325 9.06 -18.36 -18.03
C GLU A 325 10.19 -17.38 -17.66
N LEU A 326 10.38 -17.18 -16.35
CA LEU A 326 11.41 -16.34 -15.75
C LEU A 326 12.28 -17.20 -14.85
N GLU A 327 13.58 -17.29 -15.13
CA GLU A 327 14.54 -17.92 -14.23
C GLU A 327 15.73 -17.00 -13.97
N SER A 328 16.09 -16.82 -12.70
CA SER A 328 17.27 -16.05 -12.31
C SER A 328 17.84 -16.53 -10.98
N LYS A 329 19.16 -16.36 -10.85
CA LYS A 329 19.89 -16.53 -9.60
C LYS A 329 20.17 -15.19 -8.89
N GLY A 330 19.56 -14.10 -9.36
CA GLY A 330 19.81 -12.72 -8.90
C GLY A 330 18.61 -12.03 -8.28
N LYS A 331 18.76 -10.73 -8.00
CA LYS A 331 17.69 -9.86 -7.48
C LYS A 331 16.60 -9.54 -8.50
N GLN A 332 16.89 -9.73 -9.78
CA GLN A 332 16.05 -9.33 -10.89
C GLN A 332 16.08 -10.39 -11.99
N ILE A 333 14.98 -10.50 -12.71
CA ILE A 333 14.80 -11.33 -13.91
C ILE A 333 14.22 -10.45 -14.99
N GLN A 334 14.66 -10.61 -16.23
CA GLN A 334 14.08 -9.92 -17.37
C GLN A 334 13.79 -10.90 -18.50
N VAL A 335 12.75 -10.61 -19.28
CA VAL A 335 12.36 -11.40 -20.44
C VAL A 335 11.82 -10.50 -21.55
N ALA A 336 12.08 -10.89 -22.79
CA ALA A 336 11.47 -10.26 -23.95
C ALA A 336 9.95 -10.51 -23.95
N LEU A 337 9.19 -9.47 -24.28
CA LEU A 337 7.75 -9.62 -24.52
C LEU A 337 7.48 -10.05 -25.96
N PRO A 338 6.34 -10.69 -26.22
CA PRO A 338 5.90 -10.99 -27.57
C PRO A 338 5.75 -9.72 -28.41
N ASP A 339 6.28 -9.71 -29.64
CA ASP A 339 6.14 -8.57 -30.57
C ASP A 339 4.67 -8.20 -30.82
N ALA A 340 3.78 -9.20 -30.71
CA ALA A 340 2.34 -9.04 -30.81
C ALA A 340 1.77 -8.01 -29.80
N MET A 341 2.45 -7.73 -28.68
CA MET A 341 2.07 -6.70 -27.71
C MET A 341 2.27 -5.26 -28.22
N GLN A 342 3.06 -5.05 -29.27
CA GLN A 342 3.35 -3.71 -29.80
C GLN A 342 2.26 -3.21 -30.76
N TYR A 343 1.48 -4.12 -31.36
CA TYR A 343 0.49 -3.80 -32.39
C TYR A 343 -0.85 -3.33 -31.80
N PRO A 344 -1.53 -2.32 -32.39
CA PRO A 344 -2.79 -1.77 -31.87
C PRO A 344 -3.93 -2.77 -31.65
N ARG A 345 -3.87 -3.95 -32.27
CA ARG A 345 -4.84 -5.04 -32.13
C ARG A 345 -4.22 -6.27 -31.47
N SER A 346 -3.36 -6.02 -30.48
CA SER A 346 -2.73 -7.09 -29.72
C SER A 346 -3.80 -7.99 -29.10
N PRO A 347 -3.68 -9.32 -29.21
CA PRO A 347 -4.63 -10.23 -28.59
C PRO A 347 -4.49 -10.24 -27.06
N PHE A 348 -3.40 -9.69 -26.50
CA PHE A 348 -3.15 -9.57 -25.05
C PHE A 348 -3.79 -8.33 -24.41
N LEU A 349 -4.47 -7.51 -25.21
CA LEU A 349 -5.07 -6.27 -24.74
C LEU A 349 -6.58 -6.33 -24.93
N THR A 350 -7.29 -5.79 -23.94
CA THR A 350 -8.72 -5.53 -24.04
C THR A 350 -9.01 -4.44 -25.09
N ALA A 351 -10.29 -4.27 -25.45
CA ALA A 351 -10.68 -3.27 -26.44
C ALA A 351 -10.35 -1.82 -26.01
N ASP A 352 -10.28 -1.56 -24.71
CA ASP A 352 -9.90 -0.31 -24.05
C ASP A 352 -8.38 -0.19 -23.82
N GLY A 353 -7.59 -1.17 -24.27
CA GLY A 353 -6.13 -1.12 -24.21
C GLY A 353 -5.56 -1.43 -22.83
N VAL A 354 -6.28 -2.18 -22.00
CA VAL A 354 -5.82 -2.68 -20.70
C VAL A 354 -5.04 -3.97 -20.93
N LEU A 355 -3.82 -4.04 -20.38
CA LEU A 355 -3.07 -5.28 -20.28
C LEU A 355 -3.49 -5.99 -18.99
N ARG A 356 -3.97 -7.23 -19.11
CA ARG A 356 -4.24 -8.11 -17.97
C ARG A 356 -3.24 -9.23 -17.96
N GLY A 357 -2.73 -9.55 -16.78
CA GLY A 357 -1.80 -10.65 -16.63
C GLY A 357 -1.77 -11.21 -15.24
N LYS A 358 -1.18 -12.40 -15.17
CA LYS A 358 -0.90 -13.13 -13.96
C LYS A 358 0.58 -13.41 -13.89
N LEU A 359 1.16 -13.20 -12.72
CA LEU A 359 2.54 -13.55 -12.41
C LEU A 359 2.53 -14.60 -11.31
N VAL A 360 3.10 -15.77 -11.58
CA VAL A 360 3.33 -16.80 -10.57
C VAL A 360 4.80 -16.72 -10.16
N VAL A 361 5.09 -16.61 -8.86
CA VAL A 361 6.46 -16.50 -8.34
C VAL A 361 6.72 -17.57 -7.30
N GLN A 362 7.83 -18.28 -7.45
CA GLN A 362 8.35 -19.21 -6.46
C GLN A 362 9.68 -18.69 -5.92
N ILE A 363 9.73 -18.46 -4.61
CA ILE A 363 10.95 -18.09 -3.91
C ILE A 363 11.73 -19.36 -3.57
N THR A 364 13.03 -19.37 -3.82
CA THR A 364 13.93 -20.45 -3.42
C THR A 364 14.89 -19.91 -2.37
N ASN A 365 14.69 -20.31 -1.12
CA ASN A 365 15.64 -20.07 -0.05
C ASN A 365 16.77 -21.09 -0.20
N LYS A 366 17.98 -20.63 -0.51
CA LYS A 366 19.18 -21.47 -0.55
C LYS A 366 19.90 -21.43 0.78
#